data_AF-A0A285CIZ8-F1
#
_entry.id   AF-A0A285CIZ8-F1
#
_cell.length_a   1.000
_cell.length_b   1.000
_cell.length_c   1.000
_cell.angle_alpha   90.00
_cell.angle_beta   90.00
_cell.angle_gamma   90.00
#
_symmetry.space_group_name_H-M   'P 1'
#
loop_
_entity.id
_entity.type
_entity.pdbx_description
1 polymer ?
#
loop_
_entity_poly.entity_id
_entity_poly.type
_entity_poly.pdbx_seq_one_letter_code
_entity_poly.pdbx_strand_id
1 'polypeptide(L)'
;MSLLKLSVSSLAIVATSAGIAAARDNIQTAGSSTVLPYATIVAEAFGENFDFPTPVVESGGSGAGRKKLCEGVGENTIDIANSSSRIKQSDIDLCAANGVTDILEVRIGYDGIVFASDIAGPDYAFTPADWFKALAAQVVVDGQIVANPNKSWAQVNPALKDKPILAFIPGTKHGTREVFDEKVILAGCEETGAMAAFAAANGGDEDKAEEMCMALRTDGLSVDIDGDYTETLSRIAANGDAIGVFGLSFYQNNTDKLKVATMSGVVPSVETIASGDYPVSRPLYFYVKMAHLDVIPGLQDYVEFFVSDEMAGPDGPLASYGLVSDPELAKTQAMVANRVAMGPLSN
;
A
#
# COMPACT_ATOMS: atom_id res chain seq x y z
N MET A 1 -85.69 35.47 -3.77
CA MET A 1 -84.48 36.34 -3.87
C MET A 1 -83.83 36.43 -2.50
N SER A 2 -82.74 35.70 -2.28
CA SER A 2 -81.63 36.14 -1.42
C SER A 2 -80.50 35.10 -1.57
N LEU A 3 -79.39 35.54 -2.15
CA LEU A 3 -78.17 34.77 -2.34
C LEU A 3 -77.36 34.81 -1.04
N LEU A 4 -77.07 33.65 -0.46
CA LEU A 4 -76.09 33.52 0.61
C LEU A 4 -74.92 32.68 0.10
N LYS A 5 -73.78 33.36 -0.05
CA LYS A 5 -72.47 32.82 -0.35
C LYS A 5 -71.99 31.99 0.85
N LEU A 6 -71.58 30.75 0.60
CA LEU A 6 -70.72 29.99 1.50
C LEU A 6 -69.48 29.56 0.73
N SER A 7 -68.39 30.24 1.07
CA SER A 7 -67.03 29.98 0.62
C SER A 7 -66.57 28.63 1.16
N VAL A 8 -66.27 27.67 0.29
CA VAL A 8 -65.57 26.44 0.68
C VAL A 8 -64.08 26.71 0.56
N SER A 9 -63.43 26.96 1.68
CA SER A 9 -61.97 26.96 1.79
C SER A 9 -61.48 25.52 1.74
N SER A 10 -60.97 25.08 0.60
CA SER A 10 -60.26 23.82 0.43
C SER A 10 -58.89 23.92 1.10
N LEU A 11 -58.79 23.45 2.35
CA LEU A 11 -57.49 23.24 3.01
C LEU A 11 -56.81 22.02 2.33
N ALA A 12 -55.92 22.28 1.37
CA ALA A 12 -55.04 21.24 0.84
C ALA A 12 -53.93 20.98 1.88
N ILE A 13 -54.08 19.90 2.65
CA ILE A 13 -52.99 19.36 3.45
C ILE A 13 -51.99 18.73 2.47
N VAL A 14 -50.97 19.49 2.09
CA VAL A 14 -49.77 18.91 1.48
C VAL A 14 -49.03 18.19 2.59
N ALA A 15 -49.22 16.88 2.69
CA ALA A 15 -48.32 16.03 3.47
C ALA A 15 -46.97 16.03 2.75
N THR A 16 -46.06 16.91 3.14
CA THR A 16 -44.64 16.78 2.82
C THR A 16 -44.14 15.55 3.56
N SER A 17 -44.23 14.38 2.93
CA SER A 17 -43.40 13.24 3.30
C SER A 17 -41.96 13.62 2.99
N ALA A 18 -41.31 14.27 3.95
CA ALA A 18 -39.85 14.31 3.99
C ALA A 18 -39.42 12.85 4.05
N GLY A 19 -38.98 12.29 2.92
CA GLY A 19 -38.27 11.03 2.93
C GLY A 19 -37.09 11.23 3.86
N ILE A 20 -37.07 10.51 4.98
CA ILE A 20 -35.87 10.35 5.77
C ILE A 20 -34.88 9.73 4.79
N ALA A 21 -33.87 10.48 4.37
CA ALA A 21 -32.72 9.89 3.70
C ALA A 21 -32.16 8.88 4.71
N ALA A 22 -32.40 7.60 4.45
CA ALA A 22 -31.78 6.55 5.23
C ALA A 22 -30.30 6.59 4.88
N ALA A 23 -29.46 6.79 5.90
CA ALA A 23 -28.04 6.54 5.76
C ALA A 23 -27.84 5.17 5.12
N ARG A 24 -26.88 5.05 4.21
CA ARG A 24 -26.53 3.73 3.70
C ARG A 24 -26.07 2.86 4.87
N ASP A 25 -26.47 1.60 4.86
CA ASP A 25 -26.19 0.68 5.97
C ASP A 25 -24.80 0.03 5.86
N ASN A 26 -24.02 0.32 4.82
CA ASN A 26 -22.70 -0.27 4.62
C ASN A 26 -21.58 0.78 4.55
N ILE A 27 -20.46 0.44 5.18
CA ILE A 27 -19.21 1.20 5.10
C ILE A 27 -18.64 1.04 3.68
N GLN A 28 -18.21 2.14 3.07
CA GLN A 28 -17.56 2.15 1.76
C GLN A 28 -16.12 2.62 1.90
N THR A 29 -15.20 1.81 1.42
CA THR A 29 -13.77 2.09 1.43
C THR A 29 -13.23 2.01 0.00
N ALA A 30 -12.28 2.87 -0.34
CA ALA A 30 -11.61 2.82 -1.64
C ALA A 30 -10.14 3.23 -1.54
N GLY A 31 -9.27 2.71 -2.42
CA GLY A 31 -7.93 3.26 -2.60
C GLY A 31 -6.85 2.24 -2.93
N SER A 32 -5.78 2.26 -2.15
CA SER A 32 -4.54 1.51 -2.41
C SER A 32 -4.77 0.02 -2.67
N SER A 33 -4.23 -0.47 -3.78
CA SER A 33 -4.14 -1.91 -4.12
C SER A 33 -3.26 -2.69 -3.14
N THR A 34 -2.31 -2.05 -2.48
CA THR A 34 -1.48 -2.71 -1.45
C THR A 34 -2.22 -2.84 -0.13
N VAL A 35 -3.06 -1.86 0.23
CA VAL A 35 -3.86 -1.94 1.46
C VAL A 35 -5.11 -2.81 1.27
N LEU A 36 -5.56 -3.00 0.02
CA LEU A 36 -6.75 -3.77 -0.32
C LEU A 36 -6.84 -5.15 0.37
N PRO A 37 -5.82 -6.04 0.32
CA PRO A 37 -5.94 -7.35 0.96
C PRO A 37 -6.13 -7.26 2.47
N TYR A 38 -5.42 -6.35 3.14
CA TYR A 38 -5.57 -6.11 4.57
C TYR A 38 -6.97 -5.60 4.91
N ALA A 39 -7.46 -4.62 4.15
CA ALA A 39 -8.80 -4.08 4.35
C ALA A 39 -9.90 -5.13 4.08
N THR A 40 -9.72 -6.01 3.11
CA THR A 40 -10.64 -7.12 2.85
C THR A 40 -10.67 -8.11 4.01
N ILE A 41 -9.50 -8.50 4.55
CA ILE A 41 -9.41 -9.40 5.72
C ILE A 41 -10.19 -8.81 6.90
N VAL A 42 -10.01 -7.52 7.20
CA VAL A 42 -10.74 -6.86 8.30
C VAL A 42 -12.23 -6.74 7.99
N ALA A 43 -12.61 -6.39 6.76
CA ALA A 43 -14.01 -6.25 6.37
C ALA A 43 -14.77 -7.58 6.52
N GLU A 44 -14.19 -8.69 6.05
CA GLU A 44 -14.78 -10.02 6.19
C GLU A 44 -14.92 -10.40 7.67
N ALA A 45 -13.84 -10.29 8.45
CA ALA A 45 -13.87 -10.57 9.88
C ALA A 45 -14.88 -9.68 10.63
N PHE A 46 -15.01 -8.41 10.25
CA PHE A 46 -15.98 -7.49 10.86
C PHE A 46 -17.42 -7.93 10.57
N GLY A 47 -17.73 -8.29 9.32
CA GLY A 47 -19.06 -8.78 8.95
C GLY A 47 -19.42 -10.13 9.58
N GLU A 48 -18.43 -10.92 10.00
CA GLU A 48 -18.64 -12.17 10.74
C GLU A 48 -18.81 -11.98 12.24
N ASN A 49 -18.26 -10.91 12.81
CA ASN A 49 -18.18 -10.71 14.27
C ASN A 49 -19.09 -9.59 14.81
N PHE A 50 -19.69 -8.77 13.93
CA PHE A 50 -20.55 -7.66 14.32
C PHE A 50 -21.91 -7.70 13.61
N ASP A 51 -22.93 -7.09 14.21
CA ASP A 51 -24.29 -6.96 13.65
C ASP A 51 -24.38 -5.82 12.60
N PHE A 52 -23.35 -5.69 11.75
CA PHE A 52 -23.29 -4.70 10.66
C PHE A 52 -23.02 -5.40 9.32
N PRO A 53 -23.49 -4.85 8.18
CA PRO A 53 -23.11 -5.36 6.88
C PRO A 53 -21.59 -5.32 6.65
N THR A 54 -21.06 -6.33 5.96
CA THR A 54 -19.65 -6.37 5.53
C THR A 54 -19.28 -5.08 4.78
N PRO A 55 -18.23 -4.37 5.20
CA PRO A 55 -17.73 -3.20 4.49
C PRO A 55 -17.38 -3.52 3.03
N VAL A 56 -17.68 -2.57 2.13
CA VAL A 56 -17.29 -2.68 0.73
C VAL A 56 -15.88 -2.12 0.57
N VAL A 57 -15.00 -2.90 -0.03
CA VAL A 57 -13.58 -2.54 -0.21
C VAL A 57 -13.25 -2.47 -1.70
N GLU A 58 -13.03 -1.26 -2.21
CA GLU A 58 -12.65 -1.01 -3.60
C GLU A 58 -11.15 -0.70 -3.75
N SER A 59 -10.55 -1.23 -4.81
CA SER A 59 -9.24 -0.79 -5.29
C SER A 59 -9.35 0.48 -6.14
N GLY A 60 -8.22 1.08 -6.50
CA GLY A 60 -8.17 2.25 -7.39
C GLY A 60 -6.90 3.10 -7.25
N GLY A 61 -6.03 2.78 -6.30
CA GLY A 61 -4.79 3.52 -6.01
C GLY A 61 -4.97 4.59 -4.93
N SER A 62 -3.90 4.85 -4.18
CA SER A 62 -3.90 5.74 -3.00
C SER A 62 -4.39 7.14 -3.33
N GLY A 63 -3.88 7.76 -4.39
CA GLY A 63 -4.28 9.11 -4.80
C GLY A 63 -5.74 9.21 -5.22
N ALA A 64 -6.25 8.23 -5.98
CA ALA A 64 -7.65 8.20 -6.39
C ALA A 64 -8.59 7.98 -5.20
N GLY A 65 -8.22 7.10 -4.26
CA GLY A 65 -8.96 6.88 -3.02
C GLY A 65 -9.05 8.15 -2.18
N ARG A 66 -7.92 8.86 -1.95
CA ARG A 66 -7.91 10.13 -1.22
C ARG A 66 -8.74 11.20 -1.92
N LYS A 67 -8.68 11.29 -3.25
CA LYS A 67 -9.56 12.19 -4.02
C LYS A 67 -11.05 11.87 -3.80
N LYS A 68 -11.45 10.59 -3.86
CA LYS A 68 -12.83 10.15 -3.57
C LYS A 68 -13.27 10.52 -2.15
N LEU A 69 -12.38 10.37 -1.15
CA LEU A 69 -12.67 10.79 0.23
C LEU A 69 -13.03 12.28 0.30
N CYS A 70 -12.31 13.11 -0.46
CA CYS A 70 -12.50 14.55 -0.50
C CYS A 70 -13.70 15.03 -1.34
N GLU A 71 -14.57 14.17 -1.86
CA GLU A 71 -15.72 14.58 -2.69
C GLU A 71 -16.88 15.22 -1.90
N GLY A 72 -16.73 15.35 -0.58
CA GLY A 72 -17.68 16.01 0.32
C GLY A 72 -18.11 15.12 1.49
N VAL A 73 -19.02 15.63 2.32
CA VAL A 73 -19.51 14.94 3.55
C VAL A 73 -20.82 14.18 3.35
N GLY A 74 -21.40 14.21 2.15
CA GLY A 74 -22.63 13.48 1.86
C GLY A 74 -22.46 11.95 1.96
N GLU A 75 -23.52 11.24 2.35
CA GLU A 75 -23.54 9.77 2.50
C GLU A 75 -23.32 9.01 1.17
N ASN A 76 -23.42 9.71 0.04
CA ASN A 76 -23.11 9.18 -1.29
C ASN A 76 -21.60 9.13 -1.59
N THR A 77 -20.74 9.58 -0.66
CA THR A 77 -19.27 9.55 -0.78
C THR A 77 -18.69 8.42 0.08
N ILE A 78 -17.43 8.03 -0.16
CA ILE A 78 -16.78 6.98 0.65
C ILE A 78 -16.47 7.46 2.08
N ASP A 79 -16.33 6.52 3.00
CA ASP A 79 -16.03 6.79 4.42
C ASP A 79 -14.52 6.76 4.68
N ILE A 80 -13.82 5.84 4.01
CA ILE A 80 -12.41 5.52 4.26
C ILE A 80 -11.61 5.50 2.95
N ALA A 81 -10.47 6.18 2.93
CA ALA A 81 -9.48 6.06 1.86
C ALA A 81 -8.29 5.21 2.30
N ASN A 82 -8.15 4.03 1.73
CA ASN A 82 -6.99 3.15 1.91
C ASN A 82 -5.77 3.73 1.16
N SER A 83 -4.59 3.74 1.78
CA SER A 83 -3.44 4.45 1.25
C SER A 83 -2.10 3.82 1.60
N SER A 84 -1.31 3.51 0.58
CA SER A 84 0.09 3.07 0.68
C SER A 84 1.11 4.20 0.85
N SER A 85 0.65 5.45 0.86
CA SER A 85 1.47 6.63 1.11
C SER A 85 0.76 7.56 2.08
N ARG A 86 1.54 8.43 2.73
CA ARG A 86 0.95 9.49 3.56
C ARG A 86 0.19 10.48 2.67
N ILE A 87 -0.91 11.04 3.20
CA ILE A 87 -1.70 12.08 2.56
C ILE A 87 -0.82 13.32 2.32
N LYS A 88 -1.02 13.99 1.17
CA LYS A 88 -0.26 15.21 0.82
C LYS A 88 -1.05 16.44 1.24
N GLN A 89 -0.35 17.58 1.42
CA GLN A 89 -1.03 18.85 1.72
C GLN A 89 -2.08 19.21 0.67
N SER A 90 -1.81 18.96 -0.61
CA SER A 90 -2.77 19.16 -1.70
C SER A 90 -4.06 18.37 -1.56
N ASP A 91 -3.99 17.17 -0.97
CA ASP A 91 -5.18 16.34 -0.71
C ASP A 91 -5.98 16.93 0.46
N ILE A 92 -5.29 17.39 1.52
CA ILE A 92 -5.92 18.07 2.67
C ILE A 92 -6.62 19.36 2.22
N ASP A 93 -5.97 20.17 1.40
CA ASP A 93 -6.53 21.42 0.87
C ASP A 93 -7.77 21.14 0.01
N LEU A 94 -7.74 20.09 -0.82
CA LEU A 94 -8.88 19.64 -1.62
C LEU A 94 -10.05 19.20 -0.71
N CYS A 95 -9.77 18.39 0.30
CA CYS A 95 -10.75 17.95 1.29
C CYS A 95 -11.40 19.16 1.97
N ALA A 96 -10.61 20.12 2.47
CA ALA A 96 -11.11 21.32 3.13
C ALA A 96 -11.97 22.19 2.18
N ALA A 97 -11.56 22.34 0.92
CA ALA A 97 -12.34 23.07 -0.10
C ALA A 97 -13.72 22.46 -0.36
N ASN A 98 -13.86 21.14 -0.14
CA ASN A 98 -15.10 20.40 -0.30
C ASN A 98 -15.83 20.11 1.03
N GLY A 99 -15.42 20.76 2.11
CA GLY A 99 -16.07 20.66 3.43
C GLY A 99 -15.68 19.44 4.26
N VAL A 100 -14.70 18.65 3.83
CA VAL A 100 -14.09 17.57 4.62
C VAL A 100 -12.93 18.16 5.43
N THR A 101 -13.23 18.70 6.61
CA THR A 101 -12.25 19.42 7.44
C THR A 101 -11.57 18.54 8.49
N ASP A 102 -12.26 17.49 8.95
CA ASP A 102 -11.80 16.60 10.00
C ASP A 102 -11.54 15.21 9.42
N ILE A 103 -10.25 14.84 9.37
CA ILE A 103 -9.77 13.56 8.85
C ILE A 103 -9.02 12.87 9.98
N LEU A 104 -9.34 11.59 10.22
CA LEU A 104 -8.57 10.72 11.09
C LEU A 104 -7.56 9.93 10.24
N GLU A 105 -6.26 10.16 10.46
CA GLU A 105 -5.16 9.40 9.83
C GLU A 105 -4.87 8.18 10.69
N VAL A 106 -5.04 6.97 10.15
CA VAL A 106 -4.77 5.72 10.87
C VAL A 106 -3.63 4.99 10.19
N ARG A 107 -2.50 4.81 10.88
CA ARG A 107 -1.42 3.93 10.43
C ARG A 107 -1.72 2.51 10.89
N ILE A 108 -1.81 1.59 9.93
CA ILE A 108 -2.17 0.20 10.24
C ILE A 108 -0.96 -0.69 10.52
N GLY A 109 0.21 -0.28 10.06
CA GLY A 109 1.45 -1.03 10.14
C GLY A 109 2.39 -0.63 9.01
N TYR A 110 3.33 -1.52 8.73
CA TYR A 110 4.34 -1.33 7.70
C TYR A 110 4.30 -2.47 6.70
N ASP A 111 4.45 -2.14 5.42
CA ASP A 111 4.85 -3.11 4.41
C ASP A 111 6.37 -3.16 4.38
N GLY A 112 6.92 -4.38 4.32
CA GLY A 112 8.33 -4.63 4.50
C GLY A 112 8.82 -5.70 3.55
N ILE A 113 9.62 -5.32 2.56
CA ILE A 113 10.09 -6.26 1.53
C ILE A 113 11.52 -6.69 1.80
N VAL A 114 11.72 -7.99 1.76
CA VAL A 114 13.02 -8.61 1.96
C VAL A 114 13.44 -9.43 0.76
N PHE A 115 14.75 -9.63 0.66
CA PHE A 115 15.38 -10.38 -0.42
C PHE A 115 16.06 -11.57 0.22
N ALA A 116 15.65 -12.78 -0.16
CA ALA A 116 16.14 -13.98 0.48
C ALA A 116 16.61 -15.02 -0.55
N SER A 117 17.71 -15.69 -0.20
CA SER A 117 18.25 -16.84 -0.89
C SER A 117 17.96 -18.12 -0.06
N ASP A 118 18.29 -19.27 -0.63
CA ASP A 118 18.30 -20.54 0.10
C ASP A 118 19.20 -20.43 1.36
N ILE A 119 18.83 -21.13 2.44
CA ILE A 119 19.59 -21.09 3.71
C ILE A 119 21.05 -21.54 3.56
N ALA A 120 21.33 -22.48 2.65
CA ALA A 120 22.67 -22.94 2.30
C ALA A 120 23.33 -22.08 1.22
N GLY A 121 22.58 -21.12 0.67
CA GLY A 121 23.03 -20.17 -0.33
C GLY A 121 23.97 -19.10 0.22
N PRO A 122 24.56 -18.30 -0.68
CA PRO A 122 25.47 -17.22 -0.32
C PRO A 122 24.77 -16.08 0.43
N ASP A 123 25.57 -15.38 1.25
CA ASP A 123 25.18 -14.12 1.85
C ASP A 123 25.32 -12.98 0.83
N TYR A 124 24.33 -12.09 0.80
CA TYR A 124 24.32 -10.91 -0.05
C TYR A 124 24.12 -9.65 0.78
N ALA A 125 24.77 -8.58 0.35
CA ALA A 125 24.56 -7.22 0.83
C ALA A 125 24.21 -6.34 -0.37
N PHE A 126 22.92 -6.14 -0.59
CA PHE A 126 22.40 -5.44 -1.76
C PHE A 126 22.26 -3.95 -1.52
N THR A 127 22.19 -3.22 -2.63
CA THR A 127 21.70 -1.85 -2.74
C THR A 127 20.59 -1.79 -3.79
N PRO A 128 19.73 -0.75 -3.79
CA PRO A 128 18.80 -0.51 -4.89
C PRO A 128 19.51 -0.46 -6.26
N ALA A 129 20.67 0.21 -6.35
CA ALA A 129 21.49 0.23 -7.56
C ALA A 129 21.85 -1.18 -8.08
N ASP A 130 22.15 -2.13 -7.19
CA ASP A 130 22.45 -3.51 -7.59
C ASP A 130 21.25 -4.19 -8.24
N TRP A 131 20.05 -4.04 -7.67
CA TRP A 131 18.82 -4.60 -8.23
C TRP A 131 18.42 -3.96 -9.55
N PHE A 132 18.53 -2.64 -9.68
CA PHE A 132 18.30 -1.94 -10.95
C PHE A 132 19.27 -2.44 -12.03
N LYS A 133 20.58 -2.44 -11.75
CA LYS A 133 21.60 -2.96 -12.69
C LYS A 133 21.40 -4.44 -13.04
N ALA A 134 20.81 -5.24 -12.15
CA ALA A 134 20.53 -6.65 -12.39
C ALA A 134 19.29 -6.85 -13.26
N LEU A 135 18.20 -6.11 -13.01
CA LEU A 135 16.87 -6.46 -13.51
C LEU A 135 16.25 -5.47 -14.50
N ALA A 136 16.72 -4.22 -14.57
CA ALA A 136 16.21 -3.26 -15.54
C ALA A 136 16.39 -3.79 -16.97
N ALA A 137 15.44 -3.50 -17.86
CA ALA A 137 15.53 -3.87 -19.28
C ALA A 137 16.69 -3.15 -19.97
N GLN A 138 16.92 -1.90 -19.58
CA GLN A 138 17.99 -1.04 -20.08
C GLN A 138 18.75 -0.42 -18.92
N VAL A 139 20.06 -0.23 -19.11
CA VAL A 139 20.96 0.39 -18.14
C VAL A 139 21.91 1.34 -18.85
N VAL A 140 22.60 2.20 -18.10
CA VAL A 140 23.63 3.07 -18.64
C VAL A 140 24.99 2.41 -18.46
N VAL A 141 25.71 2.16 -19.56
CA VAL A 141 27.09 1.66 -19.58
C VAL A 141 27.94 2.63 -20.39
N ASP A 142 29.02 3.13 -19.80
CA ASP A 142 29.91 4.11 -20.44
C ASP A 142 29.18 5.33 -21.03
N GLY A 143 28.13 5.78 -20.34
CA GLY A 143 27.29 6.91 -20.74
C GLY A 143 26.26 6.61 -21.85
N GLN A 144 26.16 5.35 -22.28
CA GLN A 144 25.20 4.92 -23.30
C GLN A 144 24.08 4.06 -22.68
N ILE A 145 22.85 4.33 -23.11
CA ILE A 145 21.71 3.48 -22.78
C ILE A 145 21.79 2.22 -23.64
N VAL A 146 21.89 1.05 -22.98
CA VAL A 146 22.00 -0.25 -23.64
C VAL A 146 21.04 -1.25 -23.02
N ALA A 147 20.69 -2.30 -23.78
CA ALA A 147 20.01 -3.46 -23.21
C ALA A 147 20.88 -4.09 -22.12
N ASN A 148 20.27 -4.51 -21.01
CA ASN A 148 21.01 -4.91 -19.82
C ASN A 148 21.95 -6.11 -20.07
N PRO A 149 23.28 -5.89 -20.04
CA PRO A 149 24.25 -6.92 -20.40
C PRO A 149 24.56 -7.86 -19.22
N ASN A 150 24.18 -7.49 -17.99
CA ASN A 150 24.56 -8.22 -16.79
C ASN A 150 23.81 -9.56 -16.72
N LYS A 151 24.54 -10.63 -16.45
CA LYS A 151 24.05 -12.02 -16.31
C LYS A 151 24.47 -12.67 -15.00
N SER A 152 25.43 -12.11 -14.27
CA SER A 152 25.84 -12.55 -12.93
C SER A 152 25.90 -11.38 -11.95
N TRP A 153 25.76 -11.69 -10.67
CA TRP A 153 25.82 -10.68 -9.60
C TRP A 153 27.19 -9.99 -9.50
N ALA A 154 28.28 -10.69 -9.85
CA ALA A 154 29.61 -10.08 -9.90
C ALA A 154 29.77 -9.04 -11.05
N GLN A 155 29.02 -9.18 -12.15
CA GLN A 155 28.98 -8.16 -13.21
C GLN A 155 28.20 -6.91 -12.78
N VAL A 156 27.19 -7.08 -11.93
CA VAL A 156 26.42 -5.98 -11.33
C VAL A 156 27.26 -5.22 -10.31
N ASN A 157 27.93 -5.94 -9.41
CA ASN A 157 28.77 -5.39 -8.36
C ASN A 157 29.85 -6.42 -7.99
N PRO A 158 31.15 -6.11 -8.21
CA PRO A 158 32.24 -7.05 -7.95
C PRO A 158 32.37 -7.54 -6.50
N ALA A 159 31.73 -6.87 -5.53
CA ALA A 159 31.68 -7.32 -4.14
C ALA A 159 30.66 -8.45 -3.90
N LEU A 160 29.71 -8.65 -4.81
CA LEU A 160 28.73 -9.73 -4.75
C LEU A 160 29.34 -11.04 -5.26
N LYS A 161 28.67 -12.16 -4.94
CA LYS A 161 29.15 -13.48 -5.37
C LYS A 161 29.04 -13.64 -6.89
N ASP A 162 29.98 -14.35 -7.49
CA ASP A 162 29.91 -14.70 -8.91
C ASP A 162 28.91 -15.85 -9.14
N LYS A 163 27.63 -15.49 -9.07
CA LYS A 163 26.48 -16.38 -9.28
C LYS A 163 25.59 -15.84 -10.40
N PRO A 164 24.99 -16.71 -11.22
CA PRO A 164 24.01 -16.28 -12.22
C PRO A 164 22.88 -15.49 -11.57
N ILE A 165 22.38 -14.47 -12.27
CA ILE A 165 21.19 -13.75 -11.85
C ILE A 165 19.97 -14.64 -12.15
N LEU A 166 19.22 -14.98 -11.11
CA LEU A 166 17.88 -15.51 -11.22
C LEU A 166 17.05 -14.95 -10.06
N ALA A 167 16.16 -14.01 -10.38
CA ALA A 167 15.30 -13.36 -9.41
C ALA A 167 13.85 -13.76 -9.61
N PHE A 168 13.20 -14.20 -8.54
CA PHE A 168 11.76 -14.39 -8.46
C PHE A 168 11.15 -13.18 -7.76
N ILE A 169 10.50 -12.32 -8.54
CA ILE A 169 9.96 -11.05 -8.07
C ILE A 169 8.43 -11.11 -7.99
N PRO A 170 7.79 -10.22 -7.22
CA PRO A 170 6.34 -10.21 -7.12
C PRO A 170 5.73 -9.85 -8.48
N GLY A 171 4.70 -10.58 -8.91
CA GLY A 171 3.96 -10.26 -10.12
C GLY A 171 3.19 -8.96 -10.00
N THR A 172 2.73 -8.41 -11.13
CA THR A 172 2.01 -7.12 -11.19
C THR A 172 0.70 -7.06 -10.40
N LYS A 173 0.16 -8.21 -10.00
CA LYS A 173 -1.04 -8.32 -9.15
C LYS A 173 -0.72 -8.43 -7.66
N HIS A 174 0.55 -8.47 -7.28
CA HIS A 174 0.98 -8.62 -5.90
C HIS A 174 1.16 -7.25 -5.24
N GLY A 175 0.61 -7.05 -4.03
CA GLY A 175 0.66 -5.76 -3.33
C GLY A 175 2.07 -5.24 -3.05
N THR A 176 3.05 -6.15 -2.95
CA THR A 176 4.48 -5.84 -2.79
C THR A 176 5.19 -5.44 -4.07
N ARG A 177 4.56 -5.61 -5.25
CA ARG A 177 5.16 -5.16 -6.52
C ARG A 177 5.37 -3.65 -6.54
N GLU A 178 4.41 -2.88 -6.07
CA GLU A 178 4.50 -1.41 -6.03
C GLU A 178 5.72 -0.95 -5.21
N VAL A 179 5.95 -1.53 -4.03
CA VAL A 179 7.12 -1.19 -3.21
C VAL A 179 8.42 -1.65 -3.85
N PHE A 180 8.43 -2.83 -4.47
CA PHE A 180 9.61 -3.31 -5.19
C PHE A 180 9.97 -2.36 -6.34
N ASP A 181 8.99 -1.94 -7.14
CA ASP A 181 9.22 -1.02 -8.26
C ASP A 181 9.68 0.36 -7.75
N GLU A 182 8.99 0.95 -6.78
CA GLU A 182 9.29 2.31 -6.28
C GLU A 182 10.56 2.37 -5.40
N LYS A 183 10.68 1.49 -4.41
CA LYS A 183 11.73 1.58 -3.37
C LYS A 183 13.02 0.85 -3.75
N VAL A 184 13.01 0.07 -4.84
CA VAL A 184 14.17 -0.73 -5.25
C VAL A 184 14.58 -0.40 -6.66
N ILE A 185 13.67 -0.57 -7.63
CA ILE A 185 14.02 -0.41 -9.05
C ILE A 185 14.15 1.08 -9.41
N LEU A 186 13.16 1.91 -9.08
CA LEU A 186 13.21 3.34 -9.31
C LEU A 186 14.30 4.01 -8.47
N ALA A 187 14.38 3.69 -7.18
CA ALA A 187 15.47 4.17 -6.31
C ALA A 187 16.87 3.79 -6.85
N GLY A 188 17.04 2.57 -7.37
CA GLY A 188 18.29 2.16 -8.01
C GLY A 188 18.55 2.86 -9.34
N CYS A 189 17.51 3.18 -10.11
CA CYS A 189 17.61 3.96 -11.34
C CYS A 189 18.11 5.40 -11.05
N GLU A 190 17.62 6.01 -9.98
CA GLU A 190 18.08 7.30 -9.47
C GLU A 190 19.52 7.24 -8.99
N GLU A 191 19.84 6.26 -8.12
CA GLU A 191 21.18 6.09 -7.53
C GLU A 191 22.27 5.87 -8.60
N THR A 192 21.94 5.17 -9.69
CA THR A 192 22.86 4.92 -10.80
C THR A 192 22.98 6.10 -11.77
N GLY A 193 22.14 7.13 -11.64
CA GLY A 193 22.03 8.24 -12.59
C GLY A 193 21.33 7.88 -13.90
N ALA A 194 20.77 6.68 -14.00
CA ALA A 194 20.06 6.22 -15.20
C ALA A 194 18.78 7.03 -15.45
N MET A 195 18.07 7.46 -14.39
CA MET A 195 16.89 8.29 -14.54
C MET A 195 17.18 9.59 -15.30
N ALA A 196 18.29 10.28 -14.97
CA ALA A 196 18.69 11.49 -15.68
C ALA A 196 19.06 11.22 -17.15
N ALA A 197 19.71 10.08 -17.43
CA ALA A 197 20.02 9.68 -18.80
C ALA A 197 18.76 9.35 -19.61
N PHE A 198 17.78 8.66 -19.01
CA PHE A 198 16.50 8.35 -19.63
C PHE A 198 15.69 9.62 -19.89
N ALA A 199 15.61 10.54 -18.93
CA ALA A 199 14.97 11.84 -19.12
C ALA A 199 15.63 12.60 -20.27
N ALA A 200 16.97 12.71 -20.27
CA ALA A 200 17.72 13.39 -21.32
C ALA A 200 17.47 12.78 -22.72
N ALA A 201 17.43 11.45 -22.82
CA ALA A 201 17.14 10.74 -24.06
C ALA A 201 15.69 10.95 -24.54
N ASN A 202 14.78 11.31 -23.64
CA ASN A 202 13.36 11.55 -23.92
C ASN A 202 12.97 13.04 -23.87
N GLY A 203 13.93 13.95 -24.05
CA GLY A 203 13.64 15.39 -24.13
C GLY A 203 13.27 16.04 -22.80
N GLY A 204 13.67 15.43 -21.67
CA GLY A 204 13.38 15.89 -20.31
C GLY A 204 12.05 15.37 -19.75
N ASP A 205 11.44 14.37 -20.39
CA ASP A 205 10.18 13.77 -19.95
C ASP A 205 10.40 12.83 -18.75
N GLU A 206 10.05 13.30 -17.54
CA GLU A 206 10.23 12.57 -16.29
C GLU A 206 9.32 11.33 -16.19
N ASP A 207 8.07 11.41 -16.67
CA ASP A 207 7.14 10.28 -16.66
C ASP A 207 7.66 9.13 -17.54
N LYS A 208 8.19 9.46 -18.73
CA LYS A 208 8.85 8.46 -19.59
C LYS A 208 10.13 7.91 -18.96
N ALA A 209 10.88 8.74 -18.25
CA ALA A 209 12.09 8.29 -17.57
C ALA A 209 11.75 7.28 -16.46
N GLU A 210 10.70 7.55 -15.69
CA GLU A 210 10.18 6.66 -14.65
C GLU A 210 9.67 5.33 -15.24
N GLU A 211 8.91 5.37 -16.34
CA GLU A 211 8.47 4.17 -17.07
C GLU A 211 9.67 3.33 -17.53
N MET A 212 10.71 3.98 -18.08
CA MET A 212 11.94 3.29 -18.49
C MET A 212 12.72 2.73 -17.30
N CYS A 213 12.75 3.41 -16.16
CA CYS A 213 13.38 2.93 -14.94
C CYS A 213 12.73 1.64 -14.45
N MET A 214 11.39 1.59 -14.45
CA MET A 214 10.62 0.45 -13.93
C MET A 214 10.42 -0.68 -14.95
N ALA A 215 10.85 -0.48 -16.21
CA ALA A 215 10.82 -1.53 -17.22
C ALA A 215 11.84 -2.64 -16.89
N LEU A 216 11.35 -3.85 -16.60
CA LEU A 216 12.18 -4.99 -16.26
C LEU A 216 12.52 -5.85 -17.48
N ARG A 217 13.69 -6.52 -17.42
CA ARG A 217 14.15 -7.46 -18.44
C ARG A 217 13.21 -8.66 -18.57
N THR A 218 13.02 -9.16 -19.79
CA THR A 218 12.13 -10.29 -20.11
C THR A 218 12.88 -11.52 -20.62
N ASP A 219 14.18 -11.62 -20.35
CA ASP A 219 15.06 -12.68 -20.85
C ASP A 219 15.21 -13.88 -19.90
N GLY A 220 14.31 -14.00 -18.92
CA GLY A 220 14.22 -15.13 -17.99
C GLY A 220 15.10 -15.04 -16.76
N LEU A 221 15.89 -13.97 -16.59
CA LEU A 221 16.67 -13.73 -15.36
C LEU A 221 15.87 -13.02 -14.27
N SER A 222 14.80 -12.34 -14.66
CA SER A 222 13.72 -11.85 -13.79
C SER A 222 12.46 -12.64 -14.12
N VAL A 223 11.84 -13.24 -13.12
CA VAL A 223 10.62 -14.04 -13.28
C VAL A 223 9.57 -13.54 -12.30
N ASP A 224 8.50 -12.98 -12.85
CA ASP A 224 7.34 -12.53 -12.11
C ASP A 224 6.55 -13.74 -11.56
N ILE A 225 6.27 -13.72 -10.26
CA ILE A 225 5.44 -14.71 -9.57
C ILE A 225 4.11 -14.05 -9.22
N ASP A 226 3.07 -14.38 -9.99
CA ASP A 226 1.68 -13.95 -9.71
C ASP A 226 1.05 -14.75 -8.55
N GLY A 227 1.61 -15.91 -8.22
CA GLY A 227 1.16 -16.80 -7.14
C GLY A 227 1.57 -16.34 -5.74
N ASP A 228 1.27 -17.18 -4.75
CA ASP A 228 1.66 -16.99 -3.35
C ASP A 228 3.18 -17.17 -3.15
N TYR A 229 3.73 -16.58 -2.09
CA TYR A 229 5.14 -16.70 -1.71
C TYR A 229 5.64 -18.14 -1.55
N THR A 230 4.74 -19.08 -1.29
CA THR A 230 5.05 -20.52 -1.28
C THR A 230 5.54 -21.04 -2.63
N GLU A 231 5.10 -20.46 -3.74
CA GLU A 231 5.61 -20.76 -5.07
C GLU A 231 7.06 -20.26 -5.22
N THR A 232 7.34 -19.02 -4.83
CA THR A 232 8.68 -18.43 -4.80
C THR A 232 9.63 -19.27 -3.95
N LEU A 233 9.21 -19.67 -2.74
CA LEU A 233 9.98 -20.54 -1.85
C LEU A 233 10.32 -21.88 -2.50
N SER A 234 9.34 -22.51 -3.16
CA SER A 234 9.54 -23.79 -3.85
C SER A 234 10.53 -23.68 -5.01
N ARG A 235 10.51 -22.55 -5.74
CA ARG A 235 11.44 -22.28 -6.84
C ARG A 235 12.87 -22.01 -6.36
N ILE A 236 13.05 -21.35 -5.21
CA ILE A 236 14.36 -21.20 -4.56
C ILE A 236 14.89 -22.57 -4.12
N ALA A 237 14.06 -23.41 -3.51
CA ALA A 237 14.48 -24.77 -3.12
C ALA A 237 14.91 -25.62 -4.33
N ALA A 238 14.34 -25.39 -5.51
CA ALA A 238 14.75 -26.03 -6.76
C ALA A 238 16.03 -25.44 -7.37
N ASN A 239 16.40 -24.20 -7.01
CA ASN A 239 17.59 -23.52 -7.49
C ASN A 239 18.20 -22.64 -6.38
N GLY A 240 19.16 -23.20 -5.63
CA GLY A 240 19.77 -22.54 -4.47
C GLY A 240 20.61 -21.29 -4.78
N ASP A 241 20.84 -20.97 -6.06
CA ASP A 241 21.48 -19.73 -6.48
C ASP A 241 20.48 -18.59 -6.75
N ALA A 242 19.17 -18.89 -6.77
CA ALA A 242 18.11 -17.91 -7.01
C ALA A 242 17.87 -17.03 -5.78
N ILE A 243 17.25 -15.88 -6.03
CA ILE A 243 16.82 -14.93 -4.99
C ILE A 243 15.33 -14.68 -5.15
N GLY A 244 14.59 -14.77 -4.05
CA GLY A 244 13.19 -14.38 -3.99
C GLY A 244 12.98 -13.07 -3.26
N VAL A 245 11.92 -12.38 -3.64
CA VAL A 245 11.41 -11.18 -2.99
C VAL A 245 10.18 -11.56 -2.16
N PHE A 246 10.19 -11.26 -0.88
CA PHE A 246 9.17 -11.67 0.09
C PHE A 246 8.73 -10.50 0.96
N GLY A 247 7.55 -10.61 1.59
CA GLY A 247 7.23 -9.82 2.79
C GLY A 247 8.05 -10.31 3.99
N LEU A 248 8.40 -9.39 4.91
CA LEU A 248 9.21 -9.70 6.09
C LEU A 248 8.60 -10.85 6.91
N SER A 249 7.30 -10.82 7.17
CA SER A 249 6.63 -11.84 8.00
C SER A 249 6.71 -13.23 7.38
N PHE A 250 6.62 -13.34 6.04
CA PHE A 250 6.80 -14.63 5.35
C PHE A 250 8.20 -15.17 5.53
N TYR A 251 9.23 -14.32 5.40
CA TYR A 251 10.61 -14.70 5.67
C TYR A 251 10.79 -15.17 7.12
N GLN A 252 10.26 -14.43 8.10
CA GLN A 252 10.39 -14.76 9.52
C GLN A 252 9.83 -16.15 9.84
N ASN A 253 8.72 -16.51 9.19
CA ASN A 253 8.08 -17.83 9.31
C ASN A 253 8.83 -18.97 8.56
N ASN A 254 9.85 -18.64 7.77
CA ASN A 254 10.62 -19.60 6.96
C ASN A 254 12.14 -19.42 7.12
N THR A 255 12.58 -18.93 8.28
CA THR A 255 14.02 -18.73 8.60
C THR A 255 14.83 -20.01 8.68
N ASP A 256 14.16 -21.18 8.76
CA ASP A 256 14.77 -22.51 8.66
C ASP A 256 15.17 -22.88 7.22
N LYS A 257 14.61 -22.20 6.22
CA LYS A 257 14.81 -22.47 4.78
C LYS A 257 15.42 -21.31 4.01
N LEU A 258 15.24 -20.09 4.50
CA LEU A 258 15.64 -18.87 3.82
C LEU A 258 16.68 -18.11 4.62
N LYS A 259 17.60 -17.47 3.89
CA LYS A 259 18.53 -16.50 4.44
C LYS A 259 18.29 -15.14 3.81
N VAL A 260 18.14 -14.11 4.63
CA VAL A 260 17.85 -12.75 4.16
C VAL A 260 19.13 -11.96 3.89
N ALA A 261 19.11 -11.17 2.81
CA ALA A 261 20.14 -10.21 2.47
C ALA A 261 19.90 -8.87 3.19
N THR A 262 20.96 -8.11 3.40
CA THR A 262 20.82 -6.70 3.82
C THR A 262 20.46 -5.83 2.63
N MET A 263 19.73 -4.73 2.86
CA MET A 263 19.58 -3.65 1.88
C MET A 263 20.27 -2.39 2.40
N SER A 264 21.19 -1.84 1.61
CA SER A 264 22.02 -0.68 1.96
C SER A 264 22.73 -0.84 3.31
N GLY A 265 23.17 -2.07 3.62
CA GLY A 265 23.84 -2.42 4.87
C GLY A 265 22.92 -2.62 6.08
N VAL A 266 21.61 -2.46 5.92
CA VAL A 266 20.63 -2.66 7.00
C VAL A 266 19.99 -4.04 6.87
N VAL A 267 19.98 -4.79 7.98
CA VAL A 267 19.29 -6.08 8.08
C VAL A 267 17.79 -5.81 8.26
N PRO A 268 16.89 -6.41 7.47
CA PRO A 268 15.46 -6.23 7.66
C PRO A 268 14.99 -6.90 8.96
N SER A 269 14.24 -6.14 9.75
CA SER A 269 13.57 -6.57 10.97
C SER A 269 12.36 -5.67 11.23
N VAL A 270 11.50 -6.07 12.15
CA VAL A 270 10.37 -5.23 12.59
C VAL A 270 10.87 -3.88 13.08
N GLU A 271 11.94 -3.88 13.88
CA GLU A 271 12.55 -2.67 14.45
C GLU A 271 13.06 -1.72 13.36
N THR A 272 13.92 -2.21 12.46
CA THR A 272 14.52 -1.38 11.42
C THR A 272 13.50 -0.90 10.38
N ILE A 273 12.41 -1.65 10.17
CA ILE A 273 11.33 -1.24 9.28
C ILE A 273 10.50 -0.14 9.94
N ALA A 274 10.12 -0.34 11.20
CA ALA A 274 9.29 0.63 11.88
C ALA A 274 10.03 1.94 12.19
N SER A 275 11.34 1.89 12.45
CA SER A 275 12.19 3.08 12.58
C SER A 275 12.40 3.81 11.26
N GLY A 276 12.19 3.14 10.12
CA GLY A 276 12.49 3.65 8.79
C GLY A 276 13.95 3.50 8.35
N ASP A 277 14.80 2.84 9.16
CA ASP A 277 16.21 2.60 8.82
C ASP A 277 16.35 1.62 7.65
N TYR A 278 15.46 0.62 7.58
CA TYR A 278 15.44 -0.33 6.46
C TYR A 278 14.70 0.28 5.26
N PRO A 279 15.37 0.47 4.11
CA PRO A 279 14.89 1.37 3.05
C PRO A 279 13.75 0.79 2.19
N VAL A 280 13.54 -0.53 2.20
CA VAL A 280 12.50 -1.19 1.40
C VAL A 280 11.27 -1.47 2.25
N SER A 281 10.77 -0.38 2.83
CA SER A 281 9.57 -0.40 3.64
C SER A 281 8.72 0.84 3.39
N ARG A 282 7.45 0.76 3.80
CA ARG A 282 6.59 1.93 3.87
C ARG A 282 5.53 1.77 4.93
N PRO A 283 5.16 2.85 5.63
CA PRO A 283 3.96 2.85 6.44
C PRO A 283 2.71 2.75 5.56
N LEU A 284 1.73 1.97 6.00
CA LEU A 284 0.43 1.85 5.37
C LEU A 284 -0.62 2.58 6.22
N TYR A 285 -1.55 3.23 5.55
CA TYR A 285 -2.56 4.05 6.19
C TYR A 285 -3.96 3.76 5.66
N PHE A 286 -4.95 4.17 6.43
CA PHE A 286 -6.21 4.64 5.87
C PHE A 286 -6.62 5.96 6.50
N TYR A 287 -7.46 6.71 5.80
CA TYR A 287 -7.99 7.99 6.24
C TYR A 287 -9.49 7.91 6.39
N VAL A 288 -10.01 8.25 7.57
CA VAL A 288 -11.44 8.24 7.86
C VAL A 288 -11.98 9.65 7.77
N LYS A 289 -13.09 9.82 7.05
CA LYS A 289 -13.87 11.05 7.07
C LYS A 289 -14.64 11.12 8.39
N MET A 290 -14.20 11.97 9.32
CA MET A 290 -14.78 11.99 10.66
C MET A 290 -16.25 12.41 10.68
N ALA A 291 -16.68 13.22 9.70
CA ALA A 291 -18.09 13.60 9.53
C ALA A 291 -19.03 12.39 9.32
N HIS A 292 -18.50 11.20 8.99
CA HIS A 292 -19.27 9.97 8.81
C HIS A 292 -19.35 9.11 10.08
N LEU A 293 -18.55 9.36 11.12
CA LEU A 293 -18.46 8.51 12.32
C LEU A 293 -19.76 8.39 13.12
N ASP A 294 -20.61 9.43 13.09
CA ASP A 294 -21.91 9.45 13.77
C ASP A 294 -23.10 9.29 12.81
N VAL A 295 -22.82 9.10 11.52
CA VAL A 295 -23.83 9.01 10.45
C VAL A 295 -23.92 7.61 9.88
N ILE A 296 -22.77 6.96 9.66
CA ILE A 296 -22.69 5.64 9.05
C ILE A 296 -22.62 4.58 10.16
N PRO A 297 -23.63 3.70 10.27
CA PRO A 297 -23.64 2.65 11.29
C PRO A 297 -22.39 1.78 11.26
N GLY A 298 -21.80 1.53 12.43
CA GLY A 298 -20.64 0.64 12.58
C GLY A 298 -19.29 1.22 12.15
N LEU A 299 -19.23 2.46 11.66
CA LEU A 299 -17.95 3.01 11.17
C LEU A 299 -16.91 3.15 12.28
N GLN A 300 -17.29 3.64 13.47
CA GLN A 300 -16.37 3.69 14.61
C GLN A 300 -15.91 2.28 15.02
N ASP A 301 -16.85 1.34 15.12
CA ASP A 301 -16.57 -0.05 15.49
C ASP A 301 -15.60 -0.70 14.50
N TYR A 302 -15.78 -0.48 13.20
CA TYR A 302 -14.90 -1.01 12.16
C TYR A 302 -13.48 -0.42 12.27
N VAL A 303 -13.36 0.89 12.50
CA VAL A 303 -12.05 1.55 12.63
C VAL A 303 -11.32 1.06 13.88
N GLU A 304 -12.01 0.91 15.01
CA GLU A 304 -11.47 0.33 16.25
C GLU A 304 -11.07 -1.14 16.06
N PHE A 305 -11.92 -1.93 15.40
CA PHE A 305 -11.65 -3.35 15.12
C PHE A 305 -10.44 -3.53 14.22
N PHE A 306 -10.27 -2.69 13.20
CA PHE A 306 -9.11 -2.73 12.29
C PHE A 306 -7.79 -2.65 13.05
N VAL A 307 -7.69 -1.74 14.03
CA VAL A 307 -6.47 -1.51 14.81
C VAL A 307 -6.43 -2.32 16.11
N SER A 308 -7.36 -3.24 16.32
CA SER A 308 -7.37 -4.10 17.50
C SER A 308 -6.13 -5.02 17.54
N ASP A 309 -5.74 -5.45 18.74
CA ASP A 309 -4.65 -6.42 18.90
C ASP A 309 -4.96 -7.74 18.18
N GLU A 310 -6.24 -8.13 18.09
CA GLU A 310 -6.69 -9.32 17.38
C GLU A 310 -6.43 -9.24 15.88
N MET A 311 -6.59 -8.06 15.27
CA MET A 311 -6.42 -7.86 13.83
C MET A 311 -5.01 -7.41 13.45
N ALA A 312 -4.55 -6.30 14.02
CA ALA A 312 -3.30 -5.62 13.66
C ALA A 312 -2.10 -5.97 14.56
N GLY A 313 -2.33 -6.72 15.63
CA GLY A 313 -1.25 -7.21 16.50
C GLY A 313 -0.28 -8.18 15.79
N PRO A 314 0.88 -8.45 16.39
CA PRO A 314 1.97 -9.23 15.77
C PRO A 314 1.58 -10.69 15.45
N ASP A 315 0.58 -11.22 16.15
CA ASP A 315 0.05 -12.57 15.95
C ASP A 315 -1.30 -12.58 15.20
N GLY A 316 -1.75 -11.41 14.74
CA GLY A 316 -3.03 -11.24 14.07
C GLY A 316 -3.05 -11.72 12.61
N PRO A 317 -4.23 -11.78 11.97
CA PRO A 317 -4.38 -12.18 10.58
C PRO A 317 -3.68 -11.20 9.61
N LEU A 318 -3.57 -9.91 9.95
CA LEU A 318 -2.83 -8.96 9.11
C LEU A 318 -1.32 -9.27 9.12
N ALA A 319 -0.76 -9.59 10.28
CA ALA A 319 0.64 -10.02 10.38
C ALA A 319 0.89 -11.35 9.68
N SER A 320 -0.06 -12.29 9.80
CA SER A 320 -0.04 -13.58 9.10
C SER A 320 -0.06 -13.42 7.58
N TYR A 321 -0.77 -12.42 7.06
CA TYR A 321 -0.78 -12.11 5.63
C TYR A 321 0.52 -11.43 5.14
N GLY A 322 1.21 -10.70 6.02
CA GLY A 322 2.49 -10.05 5.67
C GLY A 322 2.72 -8.67 6.26
N LEU A 323 1.75 -8.12 7.00
CA LEU A 323 1.91 -6.80 7.64
C LEU A 323 2.95 -6.88 8.75
N VAL A 324 3.81 -5.88 8.83
CA VAL A 324 4.63 -5.65 10.01
C VAL A 324 3.83 -4.76 10.95
N SER A 325 3.44 -5.30 12.11
CA SER A 325 2.64 -4.55 13.09
C SER A 325 3.32 -3.26 13.52
N ASP A 326 2.53 -2.21 13.70
CA ASP A 326 3.01 -0.91 14.17
C ASP A 326 3.51 -1.03 15.63
N PRO A 327 4.78 -0.72 15.94
CA PRO A 327 5.24 -0.69 17.33
C PRO A 327 4.53 0.39 18.16
N GLU A 328 3.94 1.40 17.53
CA GLU A 328 3.08 2.39 18.19
C GLU A 328 1.57 2.05 18.07
N LEU A 329 1.19 0.78 17.83
CA LEU A 329 -0.22 0.38 17.67
C LEU A 329 -1.12 0.89 18.82
N ALA A 330 -0.64 0.81 20.08
CA ALA A 330 -1.38 1.30 21.24
C ALA A 330 -1.69 2.82 21.18
N LYS A 331 -0.79 3.61 20.58
CA LYS A 331 -1.00 5.06 20.37
C LYS A 331 -2.03 5.28 19.27
N THR A 332 -1.99 4.50 18.19
CA THR A 332 -2.99 4.52 17.12
C THR A 332 -4.37 4.14 17.67
N GLN A 333 -4.47 3.07 18.47
CA GLN A 333 -5.71 2.66 19.15
C GLN A 333 -6.27 3.78 20.03
N ALA A 334 -5.43 4.42 20.85
CA ALA A 334 -5.87 5.53 21.70
C ALA A 334 -6.34 6.74 20.87
N MET A 335 -5.67 7.06 19.76
CA MET A 335 -6.05 8.13 18.85
C MET A 335 -7.40 7.84 18.18
N VAL A 336 -7.61 6.60 17.71
CA VAL A 336 -8.87 6.12 17.12
C VAL A 336 -10.03 6.18 18.12
N ALA A 337 -9.84 5.63 19.32
CA ALA A 337 -10.88 5.61 20.37
C ALA A 337 -11.28 7.02 20.81
N ASN A 338 -10.34 7.95 20.82
CA ASN A 338 -10.59 9.35 21.16
C ASN A 338 -10.97 10.22 19.95
N ARG A 339 -11.13 9.62 18.76
CA ARG A 339 -11.46 10.31 17.49
C ARG A 339 -10.59 11.54 17.25
N VAL A 340 -9.29 11.40 17.42
CA VAL A 340 -8.35 12.52 17.31
C VAL A 340 -8.05 12.76 15.83
N ALA A 341 -8.48 13.92 15.30
CA ALA A 341 -8.15 14.34 13.94
C ALA A 341 -6.64 14.40 13.72
N MET A 342 -6.21 14.17 12.48
CA MET A 342 -4.80 14.23 12.10
C MET A 342 -4.23 15.63 12.40
N GLY A 343 -2.99 15.64 12.90
CA GLY A 343 -2.24 16.88 13.07
C GLY A 343 -1.77 17.45 11.71
N PRO A 344 -1.22 18.67 11.70
CA PRO A 344 -0.56 19.21 10.50
C PRO A 344 0.56 18.27 10.06
N LEU A 345 0.79 18.19 8.74
CA LEU A 345 1.92 17.46 8.20
C LEU A 345 3.21 18.13 8.70
N SER A 346 4.07 17.36 9.34
CA SER A 346 5.43 17.79 9.70
C SER A 346 6.23 17.99 8.41
N ASN A 347 6.80 19.18 8.24
CA ASN A 347 7.78 19.48 7.18
C ASN A 347 9.04 18.62 7.31
#